data_AF-A0A949MWX6-F1
#
_entry.id   AF-A0A949MWX6-F1
#
_cell.length_a   1.000
_cell.length_b   1.000
_cell.length_c   1.000
_cell.angle_alpha   90.00
_cell.angle_beta   90.00
_cell.angle_gamma   90.00
#
_symmetry.space_group_name_H-M   'P 1'
#
loop_
_entity.id
_entity.type
_entity.pdbx_description
1 polymer ?
#
loop_
_entity_poly.entity_id
_entity_poly.type
_entity_poly.pdbx_seq_one_letter_code
_entity_poly.pdbx_strand_id
1 'polypeptide(L)'
;MFRSRPSPYAVTPHTAALLRALGVYLHKVDPSLADPVTIAGDDTSGVSDAADNTDLAVVLGPQSERSLRRLAQRTRLRRSFSGGVAANKENDEYAPITLLDHWDPRAVGPRRASFDVLAIVTAFNEADVIEQLLERLTSGHVRVHVIDNWSSDATPDILSDFAARSAVTWERFPASGDTGHFELERLLRRVEEVAADSGADWVIHHDADEIRESPWPGVSLVDALWAVEQWGYNCIDHTVINFRPVDNSWSPGDDLASSFPWCQFGDTPADFLQIKGWKPQATRLTMASNAGHQVDFEGRRVFPYKFLLRHYSIRSQEHGERKILRERQPRWSPEERAKGWHVHYDHYDEETSFLWPVEGLLRWGTIDEQYLLARLTGVGMPNNPWSGEGPVDV
;
A
#
# COMPACT_ATOMS: atom_id res chain seq x y z
N MET A 1 2.74 -15.50 -44.39
CA MET A 1 1.89 -14.36 -43.99
C MET A 1 0.92 -14.85 -42.92
N PHE A 2 1.29 -14.73 -41.64
CA PHE A 2 0.35 -14.91 -40.55
C PHE A 2 -0.32 -13.56 -40.32
N ARG A 3 -1.62 -13.44 -40.63
CA ARG A 3 -2.43 -12.30 -40.21
C ARG A 3 -2.89 -12.60 -38.78
N SER A 4 -2.29 -11.95 -37.78
CA SER A 4 -2.85 -11.95 -36.43
C SER A 4 -4.22 -11.28 -36.47
N ARG A 5 -5.22 -11.90 -35.85
CA ARG A 5 -6.53 -11.25 -35.63
C ARG A 5 -6.31 -10.15 -34.59
N PRO A 6 -6.85 -8.93 -34.80
CA PRO A 6 -6.85 -7.92 -33.74
C PRO A 6 -7.51 -8.49 -32.48
N SER A 7 -6.97 -8.11 -31.33
CA SER A 7 -7.53 -8.46 -30.02
C SER A 7 -9.03 -8.12 -29.98
N PRO A 8 -9.92 -9.04 -29.57
CA PRO A 8 -11.34 -8.76 -29.45
C PRO A 8 -11.69 -7.87 -28.25
N TYR A 9 -10.72 -7.60 -27.37
CA TYR A 9 -10.92 -6.81 -26.15
C TYR A 9 -10.93 -5.31 -26.49
N ALA A 10 -12.10 -4.66 -26.30
CA ALA A 10 -12.27 -3.24 -26.45
C ALA A 10 -12.09 -2.55 -25.10
N VAL A 11 -10.86 -2.11 -24.87
CA VAL A 11 -10.51 -1.29 -23.71
C VAL A 11 -11.23 0.09 -23.81
N THR A 12 -11.80 0.61 -22.72
CA THR A 12 -12.45 1.93 -22.61
C THR A 12 -11.62 3.03 -23.27
N PRO A 13 -12.22 4.11 -23.78
CA PRO A 13 -11.47 5.26 -24.29
C PRO A 13 -10.40 5.79 -23.32
N HIS A 14 -10.59 5.66 -22.00
CA HIS A 14 -9.62 6.03 -20.97
C HIS A 14 -8.46 5.03 -20.89
N THR A 15 -8.72 3.74 -20.63
CA THR A 15 -7.65 2.73 -20.59
C THR A 15 -7.03 2.51 -21.98
N ALA A 16 -7.71 2.84 -23.07
CA ALA A 16 -7.19 2.78 -24.43
C ALA A 16 -6.50 4.08 -24.86
N ALA A 17 -6.71 5.22 -24.20
CA ALA A 17 -5.83 6.39 -24.28
C ALA A 17 -4.61 6.20 -23.38
N LEU A 18 -4.76 5.54 -22.23
CA LEU A 18 -3.68 5.06 -21.36
C LEU A 18 -2.81 4.08 -22.14
N LEU A 19 -3.35 2.98 -22.67
CA LEU A 19 -2.63 1.98 -23.45
C LEU A 19 -2.19 2.45 -24.86
N ARG A 20 -2.81 3.49 -25.44
CA ARG A 20 -2.32 4.13 -26.69
C ARG A 20 -1.30 5.25 -26.46
N ALA A 21 -1.29 5.87 -25.29
CA ALA A 21 -0.13 6.64 -24.80
C ALA A 21 0.99 5.70 -24.29
N LEU A 22 0.65 4.47 -23.88
CA LEU A 22 1.54 3.44 -23.36
C LEU A 22 1.67 2.27 -24.34
N GLY A 23 2.12 2.47 -25.58
CA GLY A 23 2.37 1.34 -26.47
C GLY A 23 3.52 0.45 -26.01
N VAL A 24 3.31 -0.30 -24.94
CA VAL A 24 4.34 -0.90 -24.10
C VAL A 24 5.35 0.15 -23.67
N TYR A 25 5.12 0.81 -22.53
CA TYR A 25 6.07 0.94 -21.41
C TYR A 25 5.38 1.74 -20.28
N LEU A 26 5.43 1.22 -19.04
CA LEU A 26 5.00 1.97 -17.86
C LEU A 26 6.23 2.58 -17.20
N HIS A 27 6.42 3.88 -17.44
CA HIS A 27 7.31 4.70 -16.65
C HIS A 27 6.49 5.77 -15.94
N LYS A 28 6.39 5.69 -14.61
CA LYS A 28 6.32 6.87 -13.73
C LYS A 28 6.52 6.50 -12.26
N VAL A 29 7.75 6.26 -11.79
CA VAL A 29 8.05 6.37 -10.33
C VAL A 29 9.34 7.17 -10.05
N ASP A 30 9.89 7.88 -11.05
CA ASP A 30 10.86 8.95 -10.83
C ASP A 30 10.67 10.03 -11.91
N PRO A 31 10.40 11.30 -11.56
CA PRO A 31 10.32 12.40 -12.53
C PRO A 31 11.65 12.71 -13.25
N SER A 32 12.76 12.06 -12.89
CA SER A 32 14.07 12.22 -13.55
C SER A 32 14.37 11.22 -14.67
N LEU A 33 13.50 10.24 -14.92
CA LEU A 33 13.71 9.19 -15.94
C LEU A 33 12.89 9.48 -17.22
N ALA A 34 13.44 9.09 -18.38
CA ALA A 34 13.04 9.52 -19.72
C ALA A 34 11.59 9.16 -20.15
N ASP A 35 11.10 9.84 -21.20
CA ASP A 35 9.75 9.66 -21.74
C ASP A 35 9.44 8.21 -22.18
N PRO A 36 8.19 7.73 -21.99
CA PRO A 36 7.80 6.38 -22.40
C PRO A 36 7.84 6.21 -23.93
N VAL A 37 8.36 5.08 -24.40
CA VAL A 37 8.40 4.71 -25.82
C VAL A 37 7.23 3.78 -26.17
N THR A 38 6.69 3.86 -27.40
CA THR A 38 5.56 3.04 -27.85
C THR A 38 5.94 2.14 -29.05
N ILE A 39 5.81 0.82 -28.94
CA ILE A 39 6.01 -0.20 -29.99
C ILE A 39 4.70 -1.00 -30.21
N ALA A 40 4.12 -0.90 -31.41
CA ALA A 40 2.91 -1.65 -31.80
C ALA A 40 3.21 -2.75 -32.83
N GLY A 41 2.75 -3.98 -32.57
CA GLY A 41 2.73 -5.10 -33.54
C GLY A 41 3.68 -6.27 -33.22
N ASP A 42 3.67 -7.30 -34.07
CA ASP A 42 4.58 -8.47 -33.99
C ASP A 42 6.05 -8.12 -34.34
N ASP A 43 6.25 -6.91 -34.87
CA ASP A 43 7.56 -6.38 -35.24
C ASP A 43 8.29 -5.85 -34.00
N THR A 44 9.09 -6.75 -33.46
CA THR A 44 9.91 -6.56 -32.26
C THR A 44 11.31 -6.05 -32.63
N SER A 45 11.53 -5.63 -33.88
CA SER A 45 12.81 -5.05 -34.34
C SER A 45 13.12 -3.71 -33.67
N GLY A 46 12.10 -2.91 -33.33
CA GLY A 46 12.26 -1.66 -32.58
C GLY A 46 12.52 -1.83 -31.08
N VAL A 47 12.48 -3.07 -30.55
CA VAL A 47 12.69 -3.36 -29.12
C VAL A 47 14.18 -3.26 -28.75
N SER A 48 15.13 -3.48 -29.68
CA SER A 48 16.56 -3.50 -29.34
C SER A 48 17.10 -2.17 -28.84
N ASP A 49 16.61 -1.06 -29.39
CA ASP A 49 17.16 0.27 -29.10
C ASP A 49 16.53 0.89 -27.82
N ALA A 50 15.31 0.47 -27.45
CA ALA A 50 14.64 0.85 -26.19
C ALA A 50 14.95 -0.10 -25.02
N ALA A 51 15.35 -1.34 -25.31
CA ALA A 51 15.54 -2.42 -24.32
C ALA A 51 16.67 -2.18 -23.32
N ASP A 52 17.77 -1.52 -23.73
CA ASP A 52 18.95 -1.38 -22.87
C ASP A 52 18.69 -0.48 -21.64
N ASN A 53 17.60 0.31 -21.63
CA ASN A 53 17.21 1.21 -20.53
C ASN A 53 15.77 0.98 -20.02
N THR A 54 15.13 -0.15 -20.34
CA THR A 54 13.77 -0.44 -19.86
C THR A 54 13.82 -1.20 -18.54
N ASP A 55 13.23 -0.65 -17.48
CA ASP A 55 13.13 -1.36 -16.19
C ASP A 55 11.88 -2.25 -16.07
N LEU A 56 10.80 -1.90 -16.78
CA LEU A 56 9.50 -2.56 -16.74
C LEU A 56 8.84 -2.60 -18.13
N ALA A 57 8.40 -3.77 -18.56
CA ALA A 57 7.58 -3.98 -19.75
C ALA A 57 6.22 -4.59 -19.39
N VAL A 58 5.14 -4.00 -19.93
CA VAL A 58 3.77 -4.48 -19.74
C VAL A 58 3.23 -5.01 -21.05
N VAL A 59 2.90 -6.30 -21.08
CA VAL A 59 2.42 -6.97 -22.28
C VAL A 59 0.93 -7.24 -22.13
N LEU A 60 0.13 -6.63 -23.02
CA LEU A 60 -1.32 -6.80 -23.05
C LEU A 60 -1.73 -8.01 -23.90
N GLY A 61 -2.76 -8.71 -23.42
CA GLY A 61 -3.37 -9.83 -24.12
C GLY A 61 -2.68 -11.17 -23.83
N PRO A 62 -3.34 -12.28 -24.21
CA PRO A 62 -2.75 -13.59 -24.08
C PRO A 62 -1.54 -13.72 -25.01
N GLN A 63 -0.38 -14.09 -24.45
CA GLN A 63 0.84 -14.30 -25.21
C GLN A 63 1.29 -15.75 -25.10
N SER A 64 1.83 -16.28 -26.21
CA SER A 64 2.48 -17.59 -26.17
C SER A 64 3.75 -17.54 -25.33
N GLU A 65 4.08 -18.63 -24.64
CA GLU A 65 5.37 -18.79 -23.93
C GLU A 65 6.58 -18.50 -24.84
N ARG A 66 6.47 -18.83 -26.14
CA ARG A 66 7.52 -18.53 -27.13
C ARG A 66 7.68 -17.02 -27.34
N SER A 67 6.57 -16.27 -27.39
CA SER A 67 6.58 -14.81 -27.54
C SER A 67 7.20 -14.14 -26.32
N LEU A 68 6.76 -14.54 -25.11
CA LEU A 68 7.28 -14.00 -23.86
C LEU A 68 8.78 -14.30 -23.68
N ARG A 69 9.23 -15.52 -24.01
CA ARG A 69 10.68 -15.86 -23.97
C ARG A 69 11.51 -15.01 -24.92
N ARG A 70 11.00 -14.74 -26.14
CA ARG A 70 11.70 -13.89 -27.11
C ARG A 70 11.76 -12.45 -26.62
N LEU A 71 10.69 -11.94 -26.02
CA LEU A 71 10.67 -10.60 -25.45
C LEU A 71 11.69 -10.52 -24.30
N ALA A 72 11.62 -11.44 -23.34
CA ALA A 72 12.56 -11.54 -22.23
C ALA A 72 14.02 -11.61 -22.68
N GLN A 73 14.33 -12.38 -23.73
CA GLN A 73 15.70 -12.46 -24.28
C GLN A 73 16.17 -11.14 -24.90
N ARG A 74 15.26 -10.38 -25.54
CA ARG A 74 15.59 -9.12 -26.18
C ARG A 74 15.71 -7.97 -25.19
N THR A 75 14.81 -7.92 -24.21
CA THR A 75 14.79 -6.87 -23.18
C THR A 75 15.68 -7.17 -21.98
N ARG A 76 16.14 -8.42 -21.84
CA ARG A 76 16.81 -8.95 -20.64
C ARG A 76 15.95 -8.88 -19.38
N LEU A 77 14.64 -8.65 -19.52
CA LEU A 77 13.68 -8.65 -18.42
C LEU A 77 13.15 -10.06 -18.18
N ARG A 78 12.83 -10.36 -16.92
CA ARG A 78 12.17 -11.61 -16.51
C ARG A 78 10.68 -11.37 -16.34
N ARG A 79 9.87 -12.40 -16.58
CA ARG A 79 8.46 -12.37 -16.21
C ARG A 79 8.34 -12.38 -14.69
N SER A 80 7.75 -11.33 -14.13
CA SER A 80 7.60 -11.16 -12.68
C SER A 80 6.15 -11.34 -12.23
N PHE A 81 5.19 -10.88 -13.03
CA PHE A 81 3.77 -10.98 -12.69
C PHE A 81 2.90 -11.30 -13.90
N SER A 82 1.76 -11.93 -13.65
CA SER A 82 0.68 -12.16 -14.62
C SER A 82 -0.66 -11.97 -13.92
N GLY A 83 -1.59 -11.34 -14.60
CA GLY A 83 -2.87 -10.94 -14.02
C GLY A 83 -3.73 -10.18 -15.01
N GLY A 84 -4.55 -9.26 -14.53
CA GLY A 84 -5.45 -8.45 -15.35
C GLY A 84 -5.24 -6.94 -15.24
N VAL A 85 -5.84 -6.25 -16.20
CA VAL A 85 -6.13 -4.82 -16.14
C VAL A 85 -7.59 -4.60 -16.54
N ALA A 86 -8.27 -3.67 -15.87
CA ALA A 86 -9.62 -3.27 -16.24
C ALA A 86 -9.62 -2.67 -17.65
N ALA A 87 -10.18 -3.41 -18.60
CA ALA A 87 -10.37 -2.96 -19.97
C ALA A 87 -11.55 -1.99 -20.02
N ASN A 88 -12.70 -2.36 -19.45
CA ASN A 88 -13.88 -1.51 -19.39
C ASN A 88 -14.50 -1.43 -18.00
N LYS A 89 -14.50 -0.23 -17.40
CA LYS A 89 -15.08 0.05 -16.07
C LYS A 89 -16.61 -0.09 -16.02
N GLU A 90 -17.30 0.01 -17.15
CA GLU A 90 -18.77 -0.05 -17.20
C GLU A 90 -19.31 -1.49 -17.33
N ASN A 91 -18.50 -2.43 -17.83
CA ASN A 91 -18.94 -3.78 -18.20
C ASN A 91 -18.13 -4.91 -17.52
N ASP A 92 -17.31 -4.61 -16.51
CA ASP A 92 -16.41 -5.58 -15.86
C ASP A 92 -15.56 -6.40 -16.85
N GLU A 93 -15.12 -5.76 -17.94
CA GLU A 93 -14.26 -6.42 -18.92
C GLU A 93 -12.80 -6.25 -18.50
N TYR A 94 -12.07 -7.37 -18.40
CA TYR A 94 -10.67 -7.41 -18.01
C TYR A 94 -9.81 -7.95 -19.14
N ALA A 95 -8.66 -7.33 -19.38
CA ALA A 95 -7.67 -7.81 -20.33
C ALA A 95 -6.49 -8.45 -19.57
N PRO A 96 -6.02 -9.64 -19.98
CA PRO A 96 -4.86 -10.25 -19.36
C PRO A 96 -3.61 -9.42 -19.64
N ILE A 97 -2.71 -9.35 -18.66
CA ILE A 97 -1.41 -8.70 -18.77
C ILE A 97 -0.30 -9.60 -18.26
N THR A 98 0.91 -9.36 -18.75
CA THR A 98 2.15 -9.93 -18.20
C THR A 98 3.16 -8.81 -18.00
N LEU A 99 3.70 -8.71 -16.78
CA LEU A 99 4.75 -7.76 -16.43
C LEU A 99 6.10 -8.46 -16.50
N LEU A 100 7.04 -7.83 -17.20
CA LEU A 100 8.44 -8.22 -17.20
C LEU A 100 9.27 -7.09 -16.60
N ASP A 101 10.14 -7.39 -15.65
CA ASP A 101 11.04 -6.42 -15.01
C ASP A 101 12.41 -7.05 -14.69
N HIS A 102 13.29 -6.31 -14.03
CA HIS A 102 14.56 -6.82 -13.53
C HIS A 102 14.59 -7.03 -12.00
N TRP A 103 13.49 -6.73 -11.29
CA TRP A 103 13.40 -6.74 -9.83
C TRP A 103 13.10 -8.15 -9.30
N ASP A 104 14.16 -8.95 -9.13
CA ASP A 104 14.07 -10.25 -8.45
C ASP A 104 14.61 -10.18 -7.01
N PRO A 105 13.75 -10.07 -5.99
CA PRO A 105 14.23 -10.02 -4.61
C PRO A 105 14.99 -11.29 -4.21
N ARG A 106 14.74 -12.42 -4.88
CA ARG A 106 15.44 -13.69 -4.64
C ARG A 106 16.86 -13.70 -5.21
N ALA A 107 17.18 -12.79 -6.13
CA ALA A 107 18.51 -12.66 -6.73
C ALA A 107 19.45 -11.73 -5.95
N VAL A 108 18.91 -10.89 -5.05
CA VAL A 108 19.68 -9.91 -4.26
C VAL A 108 20.60 -10.59 -3.22
N GLY A 109 20.35 -11.86 -2.90
CA GLY A 109 21.05 -12.58 -1.84
C GLY A 109 20.46 -12.29 -0.45
N PRO A 110 20.89 -13.02 0.60
CA PRO A 110 20.31 -12.89 1.92
C PRO A 110 20.61 -11.51 2.52
N ARG A 111 19.64 -10.96 3.26
CA ARG A 111 19.86 -9.77 4.07
C ARG A 111 20.99 -9.98 5.08
N ARG A 112 21.74 -8.94 5.39
CA ARG A 112 22.70 -8.98 6.49
C ARG A 112 21.98 -9.29 7.80
N ALA A 113 22.64 -10.02 8.70
CA ALA A 113 22.04 -10.43 9.98
C ALA A 113 21.62 -9.24 10.86
N SER A 114 22.30 -8.10 10.71
CA SER A 114 22.01 -6.86 11.43
C SER A 114 20.95 -5.99 10.76
N PHE A 115 20.34 -6.43 9.65
CA PHE A 115 19.33 -5.62 8.94
C PHE A 115 18.08 -5.51 9.80
N ASP A 116 17.73 -4.28 10.17
CA ASP A 116 16.67 -3.98 11.13
C ASP A 116 15.58 -3.10 10.52
N VAL A 117 14.33 -3.53 10.67
CA VAL A 117 13.14 -2.82 10.21
C VAL A 117 12.28 -2.53 11.42
N LEU A 118 11.97 -1.25 11.65
CA LEU A 118 11.09 -0.79 12.72
C LEU A 118 9.69 -0.45 12.19
N ALA A 119 8.65 -1.09 12.71
CA ALA A 119 7.29 -0.58 12.62
C ALA A 119 7.00 0.34 13.82
N ILE A 120 6.58 1.56 13.53
CA ILE A 120 6.07 2.52 14.53
C ILE A 120 4.54 2.47 14.42
N VAL A 121 3.92 1.77 15.37
CA VAL A 121 2.48 1.51 15.39
C VAL A 121 1.78 2.59 16.19
N THR A 122 0.83 3.30 15.60
CA THR A 122 -0.07 4.21 16.31
C THR A 122 -1.38 3.52 16.65
N ALA A 123 -1.80 3.59 17.91
CA ALA A 123 -2.98 2.87 18.39
C ALA A 123 -3.86 3.75 19.30
N PHE A 124 -5.17 3.52 19.23
CA PHE A 124 -6.16 4.02 20.18
C PHE A 124 -7.38 3.10 20.18
N ASN A 125 -7.62 2.41 21.29
CA ASN A 125 -8.72 1.47 21.50
C ASN A 125 -8.80 0.34 20.45
N GLU A 126 -7.73 -0.45 20.34
CA GLU A 126 -7.60 -1.53 19.36
C GLU A 126 -7.36 -2.89 20.04
N ALA A 127 -7.91 -3.08 21.24
CA ALA A 127 -7.70 -4.28 22.06
C ALA A 127 -8.11 -5.58 21.33
N ASP A 128 -9.01 -5.50 20.37
CA ASP A 128 -9.52 -6.62 19.60
C ASP A 128 -8.56 -7.12 18.50
N VAL A 129 -7.55 -6.30 18.13
CA VAL A 129 -6.62 -6.62 17.02
C VAL A 129 -5.14 -6.43 17.35
N ILE A 130 -4.81 -5.62 18.36
CA ILE A 130 -3.41 -5.20 18.62
C ILE A 130 -2.49 -6.39 18.91
N GLU A 131 -2.94 -7.40 19.67
CA GLU A 131 -2.12 -8.59 19.94
C GLU A 131 -1.76 -9.34 18.67
N GLN A 132 -2.76 -9.61 17.81
CA GLN A 132 -2.57 -10.30 16.54
C GLN A 132 -1.63 -9.51 15.60
N LEU A 133 -1.74 -8.17 15.58
CA LEU A 133 -0.81 -7.33 14.82
C LEU A 133 0.63 -7.51 15.32
N LEU A 134 0.85 -7.42 16.63
CA LEU A 134 2.19 -7.56 17.23
C LEU A 134 2.80 -8.93 16.94
N GLU A 135 1.99 -10.00 16.99
CA GLU A 135 2.43 -11.35 16.62
C GLU A 135 2.85 -11.44 15.15
N ARG A 136 2.07 -10.86 14.23
CA ARG A 136 2.41 -10.83 12.79
C ARG A 136 3.70 -10.06 12.52
N LEU A 137 3.86 -8.88 13.11
CA LEU A 137 5.06 -8.06 12.91
C LEU A 137 6.30 -8.75 13.47
N THR A 138 6.25 -9.24 14.71
CA THR A 138 7.40 -9.88 15.34
C THR A 138 7.77 -11.22 14.70
N SER A 139 6.79 -12.04 14.30
CA SER A 139 7.04 -13.27 13.53
C SER A 139 7.58 -12.98 12.12
N GLY A 140 7.21 -11.83 11.54
CA GLY A 140 7.78 -11.29 10.31
C GLY A 140 9.18 -10.67 10.47
N HIS A 141 9.81 -10.78 11.64
CA HIS A 141 11.11 -10.19 11.97
C HIS A 141 11.15 -8.66 11.88
N VAL A 142 10.01 -8.00 12.15
CA VAL A 142 9.91 -6.54 12.26
C VAL A 142 9.99 -6.16 13.73
N ARG A 143 10.90 -5.26 14.08
CA ARG A 143 10.95 -4.63 15.41
C ARG A 143 9.76 -3.69 15.55
N VAL A 144 9.17 -3.63 16.75
CA VAL A 144 7.94 -2.83 16.95
C VAL A 144 8.10 -1.84 18.10
N HIS A 145 7.68 -0.60 17.83
CA HIS A 145 7.42 0.41 18.85
C HIS A 145 5.97 0.88 18.72
N VAL A 146 5.20 0.80 19.80
CA VAL A 146 3.80 1.25 19.82
C VAL A 146 3.69 2.61 20.51
N ILE A 147 3.03 3.56 19.86
CA ILE A 147 2.61 4.83 20.45
C ILE A 147 1.11 4.72 20.75
N ASP A 148 0.79 4.42 22.02
CA ASP A 148 -0.59 4.38 22.53
C ASP A 148 -1.08 5.81 22.77
N ASN A 149 -2.10 6.23 22.04
CA ASN A 149 -2.69 7.56 22.20
C ASN A 149 -3.74 7.58 23.31
N TRP A 150 -3.33 7.11 24.50
CA TRP A 150 -4.15 7.03 25.71
C TRP A 150 -5.42 6.19 25.55
N SER A 151 -5.26 4.95 25.06
CA SER A 151 -6.37 4.00 25.00
C SER A 151 -7.03 3.81 26.37
N SER A 152 -8.36 3.72 26.36
CA SER A 152 -9.24 3.54 27.52
C SER A 152 -9.80 2.12 27.65
N ASP A 153 -9.55 1.26 26.66
CA ASP A 153 -9.92 -0.16 26.66
C ASP A 153 -8.77 -1.04 27.20
N ALA A 154 -8.76 -2.33 26.87
CA ALA A 154 -7.73 -3.28 27.29
C ALA A 154 -6.41 -3.18 26.49
N THR A 155 -6.31 -2.31 25.47
CA THR A 155 -5.09 -2.12 24.67
C THR A 155 -3.82 -1.96 25.52
N PRO A 156 -3.74 -1.06 26.53
CA PRO A 156 -2.51 -0.86 27.31
C PRO A 156 -2.11 -2.07 28.15
N ASP A 157 -3.08 -2.84 28.65
CA ASP A 157 -2.81 -4.07 29.40
C ASP A 157 -2.22 -5.13 28.47
N ILE A 158 -2.78 -5.28 27.27
CA ILE A 158 -2.25 -6.17 26.22
C ILE A 158 -0.84 -5.74 25.82
N LEU A 159 -0.59 -4.45 25.62
CA LEU A 159 0.74 -3.92 25.29
C LEU A 159 1.76 -4.20 26.40
N SER A 160 1.37 -3.98 27.66
CA SER A 160 2.20 -4.27 28.83
C SER A 160 2.57 -5.75 28.90
N ASP A 161 1.58 -6.63 28.78
CA ASP A 161 1.77 -8.08 28.84
C ASP A 161 2.61 -8.59 27.66
N PHE A 162 2.44 -8.03 26.46
CA PHE A 162 3.21 -8.41 25.27
C PHE A 162 4.66 -7.94 25.36
N ALA A 163 4.89 -6.71 25.85
CA ALA A 163 6.23 -6.16 26.05
C ALA A 163 7.01 -6.92 27.14
N ALA A 164 6.34 -7.41 28.19
CA ALA A 164 6.98 -8.21 29.24
C ALA A 164 7.56 -9.55 28.74
N ARG A 165 7.10 -10.06 27.60
CA ARG A 165 7.48 -11.36 27.02
C ARG A 165 8.17 -11.28 25.66
N SER A 166 8.43 -10.08 25.14
CA SER A 166 8.99 -9.86 23.80
C SER A 166 9.91 -8.64 23.77
N ALA A 167 10.47 -8.33 22.60
CA ALA A 167 11.27 -7.11 22.38
C ALA A 167 10.42 -5.89 21.94
N VAL A 168 9.09 -6.02 21.96
CA VAL A 168 8.19 -4.89 21.65
C VAL A 168 8.34 -3.83 22.71
N THR A 169 8.43 -2.58 22.28
CA THR A 169 8.44 -1.41 23.16
C THR A 169 7.18 -0.60 22.93
N TRP A 170 6.75 0.16 23.92
CA TRP A 170 5.62 1.05 23.77
C TRP A 170 5.70 2.25 24.71
N GLU A 171 4.97 3.30 24.38
CA GLU A 171 4.78 4.47 25.21
C GLU A 171 3.33 4.96 25.14
N ARG A 172 2.91 5.72 26.16
CA ARG A 172 1.72 6.55 26.05
C ARG A 172 2.09 7.94 25.58
N PHE A 173 1.34 8.46 24.61
CA PHE A 173 1.59 9.78 24.05
C PHE A 173 0.33 10.66 23.99
N PRO A 174 0.40 11.92 24.48
CA PRO A 174 1.62 12.58 24.98
C PRO A 174 1.98 12.15 26.41
N ALA A 175 3.28 12.19 26.73
CA ALA A 175 3.80 11.81 28.05
C ALA A 175 3.22 12.64 29.21
N SER A 176 2.68 13.83 28.92
CA SER A 176 2.05 14.72 29.89
C SER A 176 0.69 14.25 30.40
N GLY A 177 0.06 13.25 29.77
CA GLY A 177 -1.33 12.86 30.07
C GLY A 177 -2.23 12.90 28.84
N ASP A 178 -3.39 12.28 28.95
CA ASP A 178 -4.47 12.43 27.97
C ASP A 178 -4.92 13.90 27.92
N THR A 179 -4.92 14.48 26.72
CA THR A 179 -5.36 15.86 26.49
C THR A 179 -6.87 15.94 26.26
N GLY A 180 -7.56 14.80 26.18
CA GLY A 180 -8.95 14.69 25.75
C GLY A 180 -9.13 14.84 24.24
N HIS A 181 -8.06 15.14 23.50
CA HIS A 181 -8.08 15.38 22.07
C HIS A 181 -7.12 14.48 21.29
N PHE A 182 -7.53 14.11 20.09
CA PHE A 182 -6.67 13.52 19.08
C PHE A 182 -5.99 14.65 18.29
N GLU A 183 -4.68 14.81 18.54
CA GLU A 183 -3.79 15.79 17.90
C GLU A 183 -2.87 15.06 16.92
N LEU A 184 -3.34 14.85 15.68
CA LEU A 184 -2.62 14.05 14.68
C LEU A 184 -1.26 14.65 14.32
N GLU A 185 -1.15 15.97 14.17
CA GLU A 185 0.11 16.63 13.83
C GLU A 185 1.16 16.34 14.90
N ARG A 186 0.76 16.41 16.17
CA ARG A 186 1.62 16.17 17.32
C ARG A 186 2.03 14.69 17.42
N LEU A 187 1.10 13.78 17.16
CA LEU A 187 1.38 12.34 17.10
C LEU A 187 2.36 11.99 15.99
N LEU A 188 2.18 12.55 14.78
CA LEU A 188 3.06 12.30 13.65
C LEU A 188 4.46 12.87 13.88
N ARG A 189 4.60 14.03 14.53
CA ARG A 189 5.91 14.54 14.98
C ARG A 189 6.60 13.56 15.94
N ARG A 190 5.84 12.88 16.80
CA ARG A 190 6.41 11.83 17.65
C ARG A 190 6.87 10.62 16.85
N VAL A 191 6.13 10.21 15.82
CA VAL A 191 6.57 9.17 14.88
C VAL A 191 7.90 9.57 14.20
N GLU A 192 8.04 10.83 13.77
CA GLU A 192 9.28 11.35 13.17
C GLU A 192 10.46 11.28 14.15
N GLU A 193 10.26 11.66 15.41
CA GLU A 193 11.28 11.57 16.47
C GLU A 193 11.70 10.12 16.73
N VAL A 194 10.74 9.21 16.92
CA VAL A 194 11.01 7.78 17.13
C VAL A 194 11.76 7.20 15.93
N ALA A 195 11.39 7.57 14.71
CA ALA A 195 12.07 7.12 13.50
C ALA A 195 13.53 7.58 13.46
N ALA A 196 13.79 8.86 13.78
CA ALA A 196 15.13 9.44 13.79
C ALA A 196 16.05 8.79 14.84
N ASP A 197 15.51 8.52 16.03
CA ASP A 197 16.27 7.97 17.16
C ASP A 197 16.39 6.42 17.11
N SER A 198 15.68 5.77 16.18
CA SER A 198 15.50 4.32 16.18
C SER A 198 16.77 3.49 15.94
N GLY A 199 17.74 4.04 15.20
CA GLY A 199 18.88 3.30 14.66
C GLY A 199 18.52 2.19 13.66
N ALA A 200 17.26 2.13 13.19
CA ALA A 200 16.81 1.13 12.21
C ALA A 200 17.38 1.40 10.81
N ASP A 201 17.45 0.37 9.98
CA ASP A 201 17.78 0.54 8.56
C ASP A 201 16.58 1.04 7.75
N TRP A 202 15.37 0.63 8.16
CA TRP A 202 14.09 1.03 7.61
C TRP A 202 13.07 1.25 8.70
N VAL A 203 12.15 2.19 8.46
CA VAL A 203 11.01 2.50 9.31
C VAL A 203 9.72 2.38 8.50
N ILE A 204 8.67 1.91 9.16
CA ILE A 204 7.31 1.85 8.63
C ILE A 204 6.38 2.55 9.62
N HIS A 205 5.69 3.60 9.17
CA HIS A 205 4.55 4.14 9.91
C HIS A 205 3.34 3.24 9.68
N HIS A 206 2.74 2.77 10.77
CA HIS A 206 1.79 1.65 10.73
C HIS A 206 0.59 1.93 11.63
N ASP A 207 -0.62 1.68 11.13
CA ASP A 207 -1.83 1.76 11.96
C ASP A 207 -2.17 0.37 12.56
N ALA A 208 -2.83 0.34 13.71
CA ALA A 208 -3.08 -0.90 14.46
C ALA A 208 -4.00 -1.91 13.75
N ASP A 209 -4.73 -1.47 12.73
CA ASP A 209 -5.71 -2.22 11.95
C ASP A 209 -5.26 -2.46 10.50
N GLU A 210 -3.96 -2.44 10.24
CA GLU A 210 -3.35 -2.68 8.93
C GLU A 210 -2.57 -4.01 8.86
N ILE A 211 -2.43 -4.55 7.66
CA ILE A 211 -1.43 -5.57 7.33
C ILE A 211 -0.68 -5.11 6.08
N ARG A 212 0.65 -5.04 6.16
CA ARG A 212 1.52 -4.64 5.03
C ARG A 212 2.26 -5.84 4.46
N GLU A 213 2.22 -5.98 3.14
CA GLU A 213 2.77 -7.14 2.44
C GLU A 213 3.65 -6.69 1.26
N SER A 214 4.68 -7.50 0.98
CA SER A 214 5.50 -7.28 -0.21
C SER A 214 4.67 -7.49 -1.49
N PRO A 215 5.04 -6.84 -2.60
CA PRO A 215 4.34 -7.07 -3.86
C PRO A 215 4.63 -8.46 -4.45
N TRP A 216 5.67 -9.17 -4.00
CA TRP A 216 6.09 -10.46 -4.55
C TRP A 216 5.59 -11.65 -3.72
N PRO A 217 4.88 -12.62 -4.33
CA PRO A 217 4.43 -13.82 -3.63
C PRO A 217 5.57 -14.59 -2.95
N GLY A 218 5.39 -14.90 -1.66
CA GLY A 218 6.33 -15.68 -0.86
C GLY A 218 7.61 -14.93 -0.48
N VAL A 219 7.66 -13.60 -0.64
CA VAL A 219 8.77 -12.76 -0.16
C VAL A 219 8.28 -12.00 1.07
N SER A 220 9.01 -12.09 2.17
CA SER A 220 8.66 -11.35 3.39
C SER A 220 8.78 -9.84 3.18
N LEU A 221 8.08 -9.05 4.00
CA LEU A 221 8.18 -7.58 3.95
C LEU A 221 9.64 -7.12 4.16
N VAL A 222 10.35 -7.73 5.12
CA VAL A 222 11.75 -7.39 5.44
C VAL A 222 12.70 -7.74 4.29
N ASP A 223 12.55 -8.91 3.65
CA ASP A 223 13.40 -9.30 2.52
C ASP A 223 13.12 -8.44 1.28
N ALA A 224 11.87 -8.02 1.10
CA ALA A 224 11.50 -7.10 0.04
C ALA A 224 12.13 -5.71 0.26
N LEU A 225 12.11 -5.17 1.49
CA LEU A 225 12.77 -3.91 1.82
C LEU A 225 14.30 -3.97 1.64
N TRP A 226 14.92 -5.10 2.01
CA TRP A 226 16.32 -5.35 1.72
C TRP A 226 16.60 -5.30 0.22
N ALA A 227 15.79 -5.98 -0.59
CA ALA A 227 15.94 -5.97 -2.05
C ALA A 227 15.78 -4.57 -2.65
N VAL A 228 14.74 -3.85 -2.23
CA VAL A 228 14.45 -2.46 -2.63
C VAL A 228 15.65 -1.55 -2.34
N GLU A 229 16.28 -1.71 -1.17
CA GLU A 229 17.49 -0.98 -0.82
C GLU A 229 18.67 -1.32 -1.74
N GLN A 230 18.90 -2.59 -2.05
CA GLN A 230 19.99 -2.99 -2.94
C GLN A 230 19.80 -2.52 -4.38
N TRP A 231 18.55 -2.25 -4.79
CA TRP A 231 18.24 -1.59 -6.06
C TRP A 231 18.34 -0.06 -6.00
N GLY A 232 18.77 0.49 -4.86
CA GLY A 232 19.07 1.90 -4.70
C GLY A 232 17.89 2.76 -4.26
N TYR A 233 16.72 2.19 -3.98
CA TYR A 233 15.56 2.93 -3.50
C TYR A 233 15.58 3.07 -1.97
N ASN A 234 14.92 4.10 -1.46
CA ASN A 234 14.90 4.43 -0.03
C ASN A 234 13.50 4.73 0.53
N CYS A 235 12.46 4.60 -0.30
CA CYS A 235 11.05 4.68 0.09
C CYS A 235 10.22 3.62 -0.61
N ILE A 236 9.11 3.22 0.02
CA ILE A 236 8.06 2.39 -0.57
C ILE A 236 6.70 3.06 -0.40
N ASP A 237 5.89 2.97 -1.43
CA ASP A 237 4.48 3.38 -1.43
C ASP A 237 3.59 2.13 -1.30
N HIS A 238 2.31 2.32 -0.95
CA HIS A 238 1.35 1.24 -0.76
C HIS A 238 0.07 1.47 -1.57
N THR A 239 -0.52 0.36 -2.00
CA THR A 239 -1.89 0.31 -2.49
C THR A 239 -2.79 -0.08 -1.33
N VAL A 240 -3.70 0.82 -0.95
CA VAL A 240 -4.71 0.57 0.08
C VAL A 240 -5.83 -0.31 -0.49
N ILE A 241 -6.07 -1.42 0.19
CA ILE A 241 -7.24 -2.29 0.01
C ILE A 241 -8.03 -2.27 1.30
N ASN A 242 -9.19 -1.60 1.28
CA ASN A 242 -10.10 -1.51 2.40
C ASN A 242 -10.96 -2.78 2.46
N PHE A 243 -10.80 -3.57 3.51
CA PHE A 243 -11.64 -4.74 3.78
C PHE A 243 -12.88 -4.29 4.55
N ARG A 244 -14.06 -4.64 4.03
CA ARG A 244 -15.34 -4.14 4.54
C ARG A 244 -16.14 -5.29 5.18
N PRO A 245 -16.62 -5.15 6.43
CA PRO A 245 -17.57 -6.11 6.99
C PRO A 245 -18.88 -6.04 6.19
N VAL A 246 -19.38 -7.20 5.77
CA VAL A 246 -20.71 -7.34 5.14
C VAL A 246 -21.73 -7.95 6.10
N ASP A 247 -21.24 -8.43 7.25
CA ASP A 247 -22.00 -8.98 8.37
C ASP A 247 -21.20 -8.81 9.67
N ASN A 248 -21.71 -9.36 10.78
CA ASN A 248 -21.09 -9.32 12.10
C ASN A 248 -20.47 -10.67 12.50
N SER A 249 -19.99 -11.48 11.54
CA SER A 249 -19.49 -12.83 11.83
C SER A 249 -18.11 -12.86 12.50
N TRP A 250 -17.28 -11.82 12.30
CA TRP A 250 -15.95 -11.74 12.90
C TRP A 250 -16.02 -11.48 14.41
N SER A 251 -15.18 -12.17 15.16
CA SER A 251 -14.98 -11.95 16.60
C SER A 251 -13.48 -11.76 16.94
N PRO A 252 -13.16 -11.04 18.03
CA PRO A 252 -11.79 -10.96 18.52
C PRO A 252 -11.19 -12.36 18.73
N GLY A 253 -9.98 -12.58 18.21
CA GLY A 253 -9.32 -13.88 18.17
C GLY A 253 -9.38 -14.59 16.81
N ASP A 254 -10.34 -14.23 15.96
CA ASP A 254 -10.33 -14.68 14.56
C ASP A 254 -9.22 -13.99 13.75
N ASP A 255 -8.71 -14.66 12.73
CA ASP A 255 -7.66 -14.14 11.85
C ASP A 255 -8.20 -13.07 10.89
N LEU A 256 -7.82 -11.79 11.09
CA LEU A 256 -8.27 -10.67 10.25
C LEU A 256 -8.07 -10.92 8.75
N ALA A 257 -6.92 -11.48 8.38
CA ALA A 257 -6.53 -11.67 6.99
C ALA A 257 -7.42 -12.66 6.22
N SER A 258 -8.06 -13.60 6.93
CA SER A 258 -8.92 -14.64 6.35
C SER A 258 -10.41 -14.45 6.64
N SER A 259 -10.79 -13.65 7.64
CA SER A 259 -12.19 -13.45 8.02
C SER A 259 -12.95 -12.45 7.13
N PHE A 260 -12.25 -11.59 6.38
CA PHE A 260 -12.90 -10.60 5.51
C PHE A 260 -12.66 -10.93 4.03
N PRO A 261 -13.65 -11.53 3.33
CA PRO A 261 -13.48 -11.91 1.93
C PRO A 261 -13.82 -10.79 0.94
N TRP A 262 -14.38 -9.67 1.41
CA TRP A 262 -14.83 -8.57 0.57
C TRP A 262 -14.02 -7.30 0.84
N CYS A 263 -13.61 -6.66 -0.24
CA CYS A 263 -12.72 -5.51 -0.19
C CYS A 263 -13.00 -4.53 -1.33
N GLN A 264 -12.39 -3.36 -1.25
CA GLN A 264 -12.37 -2.39 -2.33
C GLN A 264 -11.01 -1.69 -2.33
N PHE A 265 -10.62 -1.11 -3.46
CA PHE A 265 -9.52 -0.16 -3.47
C PHE A 265 -9.85 1.07 -2.60
N GLY A 266 -8.81 1.81 -2.22
CA GLY A 266 -8.94 3.16 -1.69
C GLY A 266 -9.95 4.00 -2.47
N ASP A 267 -10.77 4.75 -1.75
CA ASP A 267 -11.85 5.57 -2.30
C ASP A 267 -11.70 7.06 -1.95
N THR A 268 -10.66 7.41 -1.18
CA THR A 268 -10.31 8.79 -0.88
C THR A 268 -9.00 9.19 -1.55
N PRO A 269 -8.79 10.48 -1.87
CA PRO A 269 -7.53 10.96 -2.44
C PRO A 269 -6.30 10.52 -1.61
N ALA A 270 -6.41 10.51 -0.29
CA ALA A 270 -5.33 10.07 0.60
C ALA A 270 -4.90 8.62 0.34
N ASP A 271 -5.81 7.73 -0.05
CA ASP A 271 -5.53 6.29 -0.19
C ASP A 271 -4.59 5.95 -1.37
N PHE A 272 -4.45 6.85 -2.34
CA PHE A 272 -3.61 6.58 -3.51
C PHE A 272 -2.14 6.96 -3.30
N LEU A 273 -1.81 7.67 -2.22
CA LEU A 273 -0.44 8.04 -1.87
C LEU A 273 -0.16 7.68 -0.40
N GLN A 274 0.57 6.59 -0.19
CA GLN A 274 0.87 6.00 1.12
C GLN A 274 2.36 5.65 1.25
N ILE A 275 3.22 6.66 1.06
CA ILE A 275 4.68 6.55 1.20
C ILE A 275 5.03 6.53 2.68
N LYS A 276 4.70 5.39 3.32
CA LYS A 276 4.76 5.16 4.76
C LYS A 276 5.90 4.20 5.16
N GLY A 277 6.75 3.77 4.21
CA GLY A 277 7.97 2.99 4.50
C GLY A 277 9.20 3.68 3.93
N TRP A 278 10.23 3.92 4.74
CA TRP A 278 11.42 4.66 4.33
C TRP A 278 12.68 4.30 5.11
N LYS A 279 13.85 4.62 4.54
CA LYS A 279 15.11 4.62 5.29
C LYS A 279 15.21 5.87 6.16
N PRO A 280 15.52 5.78 7.47
CA PRO A 280 15.77 6.96 8.30
C PRO A 280 16.80 7.91 7.69
N GLN A 281 16.58 9.21 7.87
CA GLN A 281 17.41 10.26 7.30
C GLN A 281 18.20 10.99 8.39
N ALA A 282 19.42 11.42 8.06
CA ALA A 282 20.21 12.28 8.95
C ALA A 282 19.70 13.72 8.98
N THR A 283 19.07 14.16 7.88
CA THR A 283 18.42 15.47 7.76
C THR A 283 16.95 15.36 8.17
N ARG A 284 16.34 16.51 8.48
CA ARG A 284 14.93 16.59 8.85
C ARG A 284 14.05 16.05 7.71
N LEU A 285 13.25 15.04 8.02
CA LEU A 285 12.12 14.59 7.21
C LEU A 285 10.82 15.21 7.74
N THR A 286 9.78 15.26 6.91
CA THR A 286 8.44 15.67 7.33
C THR A 286 7.39 14.70 6.81
N MET A 287 6.48 14.31 7.69
CA MET A 287 5.30 13.50 7.40
C MET A 287 4.05 14.16 8.03
N ALA A 288 4.23 14.83 9.17
CA ALA A 288 3.17 15.58 9.84
C ALA A 288 2.51 16.63 8.92
N SER A 289 3.27 17.26 8.04
CA SER A 289 2.74 18.25 7.07
C SER A 289 1.73 17.68 6.08
N ASN A 290 1.69 16.35 5.90
CA ASN A 290 0.84 15.66 4.94
C ASN A 290 -0.11 14.66 5.62
N ALA A 291 -0.45 14.89 6.89
CA ALA A 291 -1.35 14.05 7.68
C ALA A 291 -0.99 12.54 7.67
N GLY A 292 0.31 12.20 7.56
CA GLY A 292 0.76 10.81 7.63
C GLY A 292 0.77 10.05 6.30
N HIS A 293 0.35 10.67 5.19
CA HIS A 293 0.19 9.97 3.91
C HIS A 293 1.51 9.78 3.15
N GLN A 294 2.46 10.70 3.30
CA GLN A 294 3.78 10.56 2.71
C GLN A 294 4.86 11.15 3.61
N VAL A 295 6.00 10.46 3.63
CA VAL A 295 7.26 11.03 4.10
C VAL A 295 7.90 11.86 2.99
N ASP A 296 8.42 13.02 3.36
CA ASP A 296 9.12 13.94 2.47
C ASP A 296 10.51 14.28 3.00
N PHE A 297 11.51 14.18 2.12
CA PHE A 297 12.92 14.47 2.37
C PHE A 297 13.72 14.54 1.05
N GLU A 298 14.86 15.23 1.07
CA GLU A 298 15.75 15.37 -0.08
C GLU A 298 16.35 14.02 -0.53
N GLY A 299 16.37 13.77 -1.85
CA GLY A 299 16.94 12.53 -2.39
C GLY A 299 16.06 11.29 -2.20
N ARG A 300 14.77 11.49 -1.92
CA ARG A 300 13.74 10.45 -1.91
C ARG A 300 13.67 9.74 -3.27
N ARG A 301 13.75 8.41 -3.24
CA ARG A 301 13.64 7.48 -4.37
C ARG A 301 12.65 6.39 -4.00
N VAL A 302 11.42 6.56 -4.45
CA VAL A 302 10.31 5.65 -4.18
C VAL A 302 10.42 4.43 -5.10
N PHE A 303 10.25 3.23 -4.55
CA PHE A 303 10.26 2.01 -5.35
C PHE A 303 9.05 1.93 -6.29
N PRO A 304 9.22 1.53 -7.56
CA PRO A 304 8.15 1.59 -8.55
C PRO A 304 6.94 0.70 -8.35
N TYR A 305 7.06 -0.39 -7.58
CA TYR A 305 5.88 -1.14 -7.19
C TYR A 305 5.39 -0.72 -5.82
N LYS A 306 4.09 -0.48 -5.75
CA LYS A 306 3.37 -0.33 -4.50
C LYS A 306 3.33 -1.66 -3.77
N PHE A 307 3.67 -1.60 -2.49
CA PHE A 307 3.44 -2.66 -1.52
C PHE A 307 1.94 -2.75 -1.24
N LEU A 308 1.48 -3.88 -0.73
CA LEU A 308 0.06 -4.05 -0.43
C LEU A 308 -0.21 -3.63 1.01
N LEU A 309 -1.27 -2.85 1.23
CA LEU A 309 -1.77 -2.47 2.55
C LEU A 309 -3.22 -2.95 2.64
N ARG A 310 -3.46 -3.97 3.45
CA ARG A 310 -4.81 -4.41 3.82
C ARG A 310 -5.26 -3.61 5.03
N HIS A 311 -6.40 -2.94 4.92
CA HIS A 311 -6.89 -2.03 5.93
C HIS A 311 -8.24 -2.51 6.49
N TYR A 312 -8.31 -2.70 7.80
CA TYR A 312 -9.46 -3.26 8.54
C TYR A 312 -10.05 -2.23 9.51
N SER A 313 -10.29 -1.02 9.00
CA SER A 313 -10.75 0.13 9.78
C SER A 313 -12.01 -0.14 10.60
N ILE A 314 -12.94 -0.93 10.05
CA ILE A 314 -14.21 -1.31 10.66
C ILE A 314 -14.36 -2.82 10.54
N ARG A 315 -14.90 -3.46 11.58
CA ARG A 315 -14.87 -4.93 11.75
C ARG A 315 -16.24 -5.54 12.07
N SER A 316 -17.18 -4.72 12.50
CA SER A 316 -18.59 -5.05 12.73
C SER A 316 -19.40 -3.75 12.84
N GLN A 317 -20.74 -3.85 12.86
CA GLN A 317 -21.62 -2.72 13.10
C GLN A 317 -21.30 -2.04 14.44
N GLU A 318 -21.27 -2.83 15.52
CA GLU A 318 -20.98 -2.36 16.87
C GLU A 318 -19.59 -1.71 16.97
N HIS A 319 -18.59 -2.32 16.32
CA HIS A 319 -17.24 -1.77 16.30
C HIS A 319 -17.22 -0.41 15.58
N GLY A 320 -17.89 -0.27 14.44
CA GLY A 320 -17.92 1.00 13.71
C GLY A 320 -18.61 2.13 14.49
N GLU A 321 -19.77 1.86 15.09
CA GLU A 321 -20.49 2.82 15.94
C GLU A 321 -19.62 3.26 17.13
N ARG A 322 -19.01 2.30 17.82
CA ARG A 322 -18.14 2.57 18.97
C ARG A 322 -16.92 3.39 18.55
N LYS A 323 -16.15 2.90 17.58
CA LYS A 323 -14.88 3.50 17.14
C LYS A 323 -15.09 4.90 16.58
N ILE A 324 -16.05 5.08 15.69
CA ILE A 324 -16.23 6.37 15.01
C ILE A 324 -17.02 7.33 15.89
N LEU A 325 -18.25 7.00 16.26
CA LEU A 325 -19.18 7.96 16.87
C LEU A 325 -18.85 8.25 18.34
N ARG A 326 -18.41 7.24 19.08
CA ARG A 326 -18.19 7.37 20.53
C ARG A 326 -16.74 7.66 20.89
N GLU A 327 -15.80 7.04 20.19
CA GLU A 327 -14.38 7.08 20.57
C GLU A 327 -13.58 8.13 19.78
N ARG A 328 -13.85 8.31 18.48
CA ARG A 328 -13.07 9.22 17.62
C ARG A 328 -13.68 10.61 17.50
N GLN A 329 -14.93 10.73 17.06
CA GLN A 329 -15.58 12.03 16.79
C GLN A 329 -15.46 13.01 17.97
N PRO A 330 -15.69 12.61 19.25
CA PRO A 330 -15.59 13.53 20.38
C PRO A 330 -14.17 14.03 20.68
N ARG A 331 -13.14 13.31 20.19
CA ARG A 331 -11.73 13.62 20.47
C ARG A 331 -11.12 14.57 19.44
N TRP A 332 -11.75 14.83 18.29
CA TRP A 332 -11.08 15.63 17.26
C TRP A 332 -10.64 17.01 17.75
N SER A 333 -9.36 17.33 17.56
CA SER A 333 -8.82 18.64 17.90
C SER A 333 -9.55 19.74 17.13
N PRO A 334 -10.16 20.74 17.82
CA PRO A 334 -10.80 21.87 17.15
C PRO A 334 -9.83 22.68 16.29
N GLU A 335 -8.56 22.76 16.71
CA GLU A 335 -7.51 23.48 15.96
C GLU A 335 -7.18 22.76 14.64
N GLU A 336 -7.04 21.44 14.65
CA GLU A 336 -6.76 20.67 13.45
C GLU A 336 -7.99 20.62 12.52
N ARG A 337 -9.20 20.55 13.08
CA ARG A 337 -10.43 20.69 12.29
C ARG A 337 -10.52 22.04 11.57
N ALA A 338 -10.05 23.13 12.20
CA ALA A 338 -9.99 24.45 11.55
C ALA A 338 -9.01 24.49 10.36
N LYS A 339 -8.04 23.55 10.30
CA LYS A 339 -7.13 23.33 9.16
C LYS A 339 -7.74 22.40 8.08
N GLY A 340 -8.97 21.92 8.27
CA GLY A 340 -9.65 20.99 7.38
C GLY A 340 -9.30 19.51 7.61
N TRP A 341 -8.69 19.17 8.74
CA TRP A 341 -8.39 17.78 9.11
C TRP A 341 -9.55 17.12 9.85
N HIS A 342 -9.50 15.79 10.00
CA HIS A 342 -10.50 14.98 10.71
C HIS A 342 -11.92 15.02 10.12
N VAL A 343 -12.08 15.41 8.86
CA VAL A 343 -13.39 15.52 8.20
C VAL A 343 -13.89 14.21 7.59
N HIS A 344 -13.05 13.18 7.52
CA HIS A 344 -13.32 11.94 6.78
C HIS A 344 -14.39 11.03 7.42
N TYR A 345 -14.89 11.36 8.62
CA TYR A 345 -16.02 10.68 9.26
C TYR A 345 -17.22 11.61 9.51
N ASP A 346 -17.21 12.83 8.94
CA ASP A 346 -18.30 13.81 9.18
C ASP A 346 -19.65 13.35 8.60
N HIS A 347 -19.64 12.43 7.65
CA HIS A 347 -20.85 11.85 7.05
C HIS A 347 -21.41 10.65 7.84
N TYR A 348 -20.78 10.24 8.94
CA TYR A 348 -21.24 9.15 9.78
C TYR A 348 -22.01 9.63 11.00
N ASP A 349 -23.14 8.97 11.26
CA ASP A 349 -24.09 9.25 12.34
C ASP A 349 -24.68 7.95 12.92
N GLU A 350 -25.63 8.07 13.86
CA GLU A 350 -26.29 6.92 14.51
C GLU A 350 -27.14 6.06 13.56
N GLU A 351 -27.52 6.58 12.38
CA GLU A 351 -28.30 5.84 11.38
C GLU A 351 -27.40 5.12 10.36
N THR A 352 -26.10 5.38 10.41
CA THR A 352 -25.12 4.81 9.50
C THR A 352 -25.01 3.30 9.66
N SER A 353 -25.13 2.58 8.54
CA SER A 353 -24.68 1.19 8.45
C SER A 353 -23.16 1.15 8.33
N PHE A 354 -22.52 0.49 9.27
CA PHE A 354 -21.12 0.08 9.24
C PHE A 354 -20.96 -1.34 8.68
N LEU A 355 -22.01 -1.86 8.05
CA LEU A 355 -21.97 -3.04 7.19
C LEU A 355 -22.15 -2.61 5.74
N TRP A 356 -21.27 -3.09 4.87
CA TRP A 356 -21.29 -2.75 3.45
C TRP A 356 -22.13 -3.74 2.65
N PRO A 357 -22.90 -3.26 1.66
CA PRO A 357 -23.46 -4.15 0.65
C PRO A 357 -22.33 -4.85 -0.11
N VAL A 358 -22.55 -6.11 -0.47
CA VAL A 358 -21.59 -6.86 -1.30
C VAL A 358 -21.54 -6.27 -2.71
N GLU A 359 -22.63 -5.66 -3.15
CA GLU A 359 -22.74 -4.96 -4.43
C GLU A 359 -21.70 -3.84 -4.52
N GLY A 360 -20.77 -3.96 -5.46
CA GLY A 360 -19.68 -2.99 -5.67
C GLY A 360 -18.38 -3.33 -4.94
N LEU A 361 -18.36 -4.37 -4.10
CA LEU A 361 -17.13 -4.88 -3.50
C LEU A 361 -16.48 -5.95 -4.39
N LEU A 362 -15.15 -6.02 -4.29
CA LEU A 362 -14.32 -7.03 -4.91
C LEU A 362 -14.09 -8.19 -3.95
N ARG A 363 -14.05 -9.41 -4.48
CA ARG A 363 -13.69 -10.58 -3.67
C ARG A 363 -12.18 -10.67 -3.52
N TRP A 364 -11.72 -10.79 -2.28
CA TRP A 364 -10.30 -11.03 -2.00
C TRP A 364 -9.83 -12.31 -2.71
N GLY A 365 -8.64 -12.24 -3.31
CA GLY A 365 -8.09 -13.32 -4.15
C GLY A 365 -8.36 -13.18 -5.65
N THR A 366 -9.31 -12.34 -6.09
CA THR A 366 -9.52 -12.06 -7.53
C THR A 366 -8.84 -10.76 -8.00
N ILE A 367 -8.27 -9.99 -7.07
CA ILE A 367 -7.69 -8.67 -7.34
C ILE A 367 -6.60 -8.74 -8.41
N ASP A 368 -5.63 -9.64 -8.30
CA ASP A 368 -4.55 -9.73 -9.30
C ASP A 368 -5.06 -10.22 -10.66
N GLU A 369 -6.09 -11.06 -10.70
CA GLU A 369 -6.67 -11.53 -11.97
C GLU A 369 -7.34 -10.41 -12.77
N GLN A 370 -7.77 -9.34 -12.10
CA GLN A 370 -8.59 -8.27 -12.68
C GLN A 370 -7.86 -6.91 -12.71
N TYR A 371 -7.06 -6.64 -11.68
CA TYR A 371 -6.51 -5.33 -11.35
C TYR A 371 -5.03 -5.39 -10.94
N LEU A 372 -4.26 -6.39 -11.37
CA LEU A 372 -2.82 -6.51 -11.04
C LEU A 372 -2.05 -5.22 -11.31
N LEU A 373 -2.26 -4.59 -12.48
CA LEU A 373 -1.53 -3.36 -12.82
C LEU A 373 -1.86 -2.23 -11.84
N ALA A 374 -3.15 -2.04 -11.57
CA ALA A 374 -3.62 -1.04 -10.62
C ALA A 374 -3.09 -1.31 -9.20
N ARG A 375 -3.09 -2.58 -8.77
CA ARG A 375 -2.54 -2.98 -7.47
C ARG A 375 -1.05 -2.68 -7.34
N LEU A 376 -0.27 -2.96 -8.39
CA LEU A 376 1.18 -2.81 -8.35
C LEU A 376 1.67 -1.38 -8.58
N THR A 377 0.91 -0.55 -9.29
CA THR A 377 1.43 0.73 -9.80
C THR A 377 0.49 1.92 -9.56
N GLY A 378 -0.66 1.71 -8.94
CA GLY A 378 -1.72 2.73 -8.84
C GLY A 378 -2.41 3.10 -10.16
N VAL A 379 -1.85 2.70 -11.31
CA VAL A 379 -2.34 3.08 -12.63
C VAL A 379 -3.63 2.37 -12.96
N GLY A 380 -4.66 3.14 -13.29
CA GLY A 380 -5.98 2.61 -13.62
C GLY A 380 -6.77 2.12 -12.41
N MET A 381 -6.33 2.41 -11.18
CA MET A 381 -7.12 2.13 -9.98
C MET A 381 -8.55 2.72 -10.10
N PRO A 382 -9.58 1.98 -9.66
CA PRO A 382 -10.90 2.54 -9.43
C PRO A 382 -10.83 3.74 -8.48
N ASN A 383 -11.69 4.75 -8.68
CA ASN A 383 -11.80 5.96 -7.85
C ASN A 383 -10.56 6.86 -7.77
N ASN A 384 -9.44 6.51 -8.43
CA ASN A 384 -8.26 7.36 -8.50
C ASN A 384 -8.60 8.65 -9.25
N PRO A 385 -8.58 9.83 -8.59
CA PRO A 385 -8.89 11.10 -9.24
C PRO A 385 -7.76 11.56 -10.19
N TRP A 386 -6.60 10.90 -10.15
CA TRP A 386 -5.43 11.23 -10.95
C TRP A 386 -5.25 10.25 -12.11
N SER A 387 -4.70 10.75 -13.22
CA SER A 387 -4.33 9.93 -14.37
C SER A 387 -3.05 9.08 -14.14
N GLY A 388 -2.69 8.83 -12.87
CA GLY A 388 -1.43 8.19 -12.40
C GLY A 388 -1.48 7.97 -10.87
N GLU A 389 -0.34 7.77 -10.19
CA GLU A 389 -0.30 7.42 -8.75
C GLU A 389 -0.82 8.49 -7.77
N GLY A 390 -1.02 9.74 -8.20
CA GLY A 390 -1.30 10.84 -7.28
C GLY A 390 -0.94 12.19 -7.87
N PRO A 391 -1.08 13.29 -7.09
CA PRO A 391 -0.46 14.56 -7.43
C PRO A 391 1.06 14.37 -7.35
N VAL A 392 1.76 14.62 -8.46
CA VAL A 392 3.23 14.50 -8.56
C VAL A 392 3.92 15.81 -8.18
N ASP A 393 3.14 16.81 -7.76
CA ASP A 393 3.60 18.14 -7.40
C ASP A 393 3.55 18.30 -5.87
N VAL A 394 4.71 18.25 -5.20
CA VAL A 394 5.29 19.36 -4.41
C VAL A 394 6.81 19.20 -4.37
#